data_AF-A0A6L3Y541-F1
#
_entry.id   AF-A0A6L3Y541-F1
#
_cell.length_a   1.000
_cell.length_b   1.000
_cell.length_c   1.000
_cell.angle_alpha   90.00
_cell.angle_beta   90.00
_cell.angle_gamma   90.00
#
_symmetry.space_group_name_H-M   'P 1'
#
loop_
_entity.id
_entity.type
_entity.pdbx_description
1 polymer ?
#
loop_
_entity_poly.entity_id
_entity_poly.type
_entity_poly.pdbx_seq_one_letter_code
_entity_poly.pdbx_strand_id
1 'polypeptide(L)'
;MNYRKLTYWASTGLLCLVYAASATFYLTSGDMVRGMMAGLGYPGYLVPVLIVVKILAVIAILSRRSLFLSDLAYAGMFFHLLLAISAHLNAGDGGFAPALIGLVLLVASFLTQNAARASKSPYAPALSAAHA
;
A
#
# COMPACT_ATOMS: atom_id res chain seq x y z
N MET A 1 -4.91 -25.25 -9.13
CA MET A 1 -4.69 -24.10 -8.22
C MET A 1 -4.98 -22.81 -8.99
N ASN A 2 -5.80 -21.89 -8.45
CA ASN A 2 -6.06 -20.62 -9.15
C ASN A 2 -4.89 -19.66 -8.86
N TYR A 3 -3.87 -19.69 -9.73
CA TYR A 3 -2.64 -18.91 -9.57
C TYR A 3 -2.91 -17.42 -9.37
N ARG A 4 -3.92 -16.85 -10.05
CA ARG A 4 -4.30 -15.43 -9.90
C ARG A 4 -4.83 -15.13 -8.50
N LYS A 5 -5.65 -16.02 -7.94
CA LYS A 5 -6.17 -15.89 -6.57
C LYS A 5 -5.05 -16.06 -5.53
N LEU A 6 -4.09 -16.95 -5.78
CA LEU A 6 -2.90 -17.11 -4.94
C LEU A 6 -2.03 -15.84 -4.98
N THR A 7 -1.71 -15.34 -6.18
CA THR A 7 -0.95 -14.09 -6.36
C THR A 7 -1.61 -12.95 -5.61
N TYR A 8 -2.94 -12.78 -5.77
CA TYR A 8 -3.68 -11.75 -5.05
C TYR A 8 -3.50 -11.85 -3.54
N TRP A 9 -3.72 -13.03 -2.96
CA TRP A 9 -3.66 -13.17 -1.50
C TRP A 9 -2.23 -13.07 -0.96
N ALA A 10 -1.25 -13.60 -1.69
CA ALA A 10 0.16 -13.44 -1.33
C ALA A 10 0.59 -11.97 -1.36
N SER A 11 0.33 -11.27 -2.46
CA SER A 11 0.73 -9.86 -2.59
C SER A 11 -0.05 -8.94 -1.65
N THR A 12 -1.35 -9.18 -1.47
CA THR A 12 -2.19 -8.41 -0.55
C THR A 12 -1.78 -8.63 0.91
N GLY A 13 -1.54 -9.88 1.31
CA GLY A 13 -1.07 -10.20 2.66
C GLY A 13 0.27 -9.53 2.96
N LEU A 14 1.24 -9.64 2.05
CA LEU A 14 2.53 -8.98 2.20
C LEU A 14 2.42 -7.45 2.20
N LEU A 15 1.60 -6.85 1.33
CA LEU A 15 1.35 -5.39 1.34
C LEU A 15 0.77 -4.93 2.67
N CYS A 16 -0.22 -5.65 3.19
CA CYS A 16 -0.83 -5.36 4.48
C CYS A 16 0.18 -5.51 5.62
N LEU A 17 1.08 -6.50 5.56
CA LEU A 17 2.16 -6.66 6.53
C LEU A 17 3.15 -5.48 6.48
N VAL A 18 3.52 -4.99 5.29
CA VAL A 18 4.38 -3.80 5.15
C VAL A 18 3.71 -2.57 5.79
N TYR A 19 2.43 -2.35 5.52
CA TYR A 19 1.69 -1.22 6.09
C TYR A 19 1.46 -1.34 7.59
N ALA A 20 1.15 -2.54 8.08
CA ALA A 20 0.97 -2.81 9.50
C ALA A 20 2.29 -2.65 10.26
N ALA A 21 3.39 -3.23 9.77
CA ALA A 21 4.72 -3.07 10.35
C ALA A 21 5.15 -1.60 10.38
N SER A 22 4.89 -0.84 9.30
CA SER A 22 5.13 0.60 9.25
C SER A 22 4.31 1.36 10.29
N ALA A 23 3.01 1.09 10.42
CA ALA A 23 2.15 1.74 11.41
C ALA A 23 2.55 1.38 12.85
N THR A 24 2.90 0.12 13.10
CA THR A 24 3.43 -0.33 14.39
C THR A 24 4.74 0.40 14.72
N PHE A 25 5.67 0.49 13.77
CA PHE A 25 6.92 1.24 13.97
C PHE A 25 6.67 2.72 14.28
N TYR A 26 5.70 3.35 13.60
CA TYR A 26 5.31 4.73 13.89
C TYR A 26 4.73 4.90 15.30
N LEU A 27 4.00 3.90 15.81
CA LEU A 27 3.44 3.88 17.16
C LEU A 27 4.51 3.62 18.23
N THR A 28 5.41 2.67 18.00
CA THR A 28 6.41 2.23 19.00
C THR A 28 7.66 3.11 19.03
N SER A 29 7.94 3.83 17.95
CA SER A 29 9.19 4.58 17.75
C SER A 29 8.91 6.01 17.25
N GLY A 30 7.86 6.65 17.79
CA GLY A 30 7.36 7.94 17.29
C GLY A 30 8.41 9.06 17.23
N ASP A 31 9.30 9.19 18.21
CA ASP A 31 10.36 10.21 18.19
C ASP A 31 11.38 9.97 17.07
N MET A 32 11.77 8.72 16.87
CA MET A 32 12.65 8.32 15.76
C MET A 32 11.99 8.65 14.43
N VAL A 33 10.71 8.29 14.25
CA VAL A 33 9.97 8.57 13.01
C VAL A 33 9.81 10.07 12.79
N ARG A 34 9.54 10.87 13.83
CA ARG A 34 9.51 12.34 13.71
C ARG A 34 10.87 12.90 13.27
N GLY A 35 11.98 12.36 13.78
CA GLY A 35 13.32 12.69 13.32
C GLY A 35 13.56 12.33 11.84
N MET A 36 13.10 11.14 11.42
CA MET A 36 13.15 10.73 10.01
C MET A 36 12.32 11.66 9.11
N MET A 37 11.10 12.03 9.54
CA MET A 37 10.26 13.00 8.80
C MET A 37 10.96 14.34 8.66
N ALA A 38 11.59 14.85 9.72
CA ALA A 38 12.36 16.09 9.65
C ALA A 38 13.56 15.98 8.67
N GLY A 39 14.25 14.85 8.66
CA GLY A 39 15.32 14.56 7.68
C GLY A 39 14.84 14.55 6.23
N LEU A 40 13.58 14.19 6.00
CA LEU A 40 12.91 14.26 4.69
C LEU A 40 12.26 15.65 4.40
N GLY A 41 12.38 16.61 5.31
CA GLY A 41 11.76 17.94 5.18
C GLY A 41 10.25 17.97 5.50
N TYR A 42 9.71 16.93 6.13
CA TYR A 42 8.30 16.82 6.47
C TYR A 42 8.00 17.14 7.94
N PRO A 43 6.85 17.79 8.21
CA PRO A 43 6.46 18.15 9.56
C PRO A 43 5.97 16.93 10.37
N GLY A 44 6.30 16.89 11.67
CA GLY A 44 5.99 15.76 12.55
C GLY A 44 4.50 15.48 12.77
N TYR A 45 3.60 16.44 12.52
CA TYR A 45 2.15 16.21 12.63
C TYR A 45 1.62 15.18 11.62
N LEU A 46 2.38 14.89 10.56
CA LEU A 46 1.99 13.87 9.58
C LEU A 46 2.05 12.45 10.17
N VAL A 47 2.87 12.21 11.20
CA VAL A 47 3.03 10.88 11.82
C VAL A 47 1.69 10.30 12.31
N PRO A 48 0.91 10.97 13.18
CA PRO A 48 -0.39 10.44 13.62
C PRO A 48 -1.39 10.29 12.46
N VAL A 49 -1.40 11.20 11.49
CA VAL A 49 -2.27 11.07 10.30
C VAL A 49 -1.91 9.81 9.51
N LEU A 50 -0.61 9.58 9.26
CA LEU A 50 -0.10 8.43 8.54
C LEU A 50 -0.41 7.11 9.24
N ILE A 51 -0.33 7.06 10.58
CA ILE A 51 -0.74 5.87 11.35
C ILE A 51 -2.19 5.51 11.06
N VAL A 52 -3.10 6.49 11.21
CA VAL A 52 -4.54 6.27 11.03
C VAL A 52 -4.85 5.80 9.62
N VAL A 53 -4.36 6.50 8.60
CA VAL A 53 -4.65 6.13 7.20
C VAL A 53 -4.03 4.79 6.80
N LYS A 54 -2.84 4.42 7.34
CA LYS A 54 -2.24 3.10 7.08
C LYS A 54 -3.12 1.97 7.63
N ILE A 55 -3.61 2.12 8.87
CA ILE A 55 -4.51 1.13 9.50
C ILE A 55 -5.83 1.03 8.72
N LEU A 56 -6.45 2.16 8.39
CA LEU A 56 -7.69 2.20 7.62
C LEU A 56 -7.53 1.55 6.25
N ALA A 57 -6.40 1.77 5.58
CA ALA A 57 -6.12 1.19 4.27
C ALA A 57 -5.98 -0.34 4.34
N VAL A 58 -5.32 -0.87 5.38
CA VAL A 58 -5.25 -2.32 5.64
C VAL A 58 -6.65 -2.91 5.88
N ILE A 59 -7.47 -2.27 6.72
CA ILE A 59 -8.84 -2.71 7.01
C ILE A 59 -9.70 -2.70 5.73
N ALA A 60 -9.60 -1.64 4.93
CA ALA A 60 -10.36 -1.49 3.68
C ALA A 60 -10.04 -2.62 2.68
N ILE A 61 -8.76 -2.92 2.46
CA ILE A 61 -8.34 -3.95 1.51
C ILE A 61 -8.66 -5.36 2.01
N LEU A 62 -8.42 -5.67 3.29
CA LEU A 62 -8.66 -7.02 3.83
C LEU A 62 -10.16 -7.33 4.01
N SER A 63 -10.95 -6.36 4.46
CA SER A 63 -12.39 -6.57 4.69
C SER A 63 -13.15 -6.84 3.39
N ARG A 64 -12.69 -6.25 2.27
CA ARG A 64 -13.30 -6.33 0.93
C ARG A 64 -14.80 -6.01 0.87
N ARG A 65 -15.40 -5.44 1.91
CA ARG A 65 -16.85 -5.21 2.02
C ARG A 65 -17.37 -4.15 1.04
N SER A 66 -16.53 -3.17 0.70
CA SER A 66 -16.87 -2.09 -0.23
C SER A 66 -15.82 -2.00 -1.33
N LEU A 67 -16.28 -2.06 -2.59
CA LEU A 67 -15.43 -1.82 -3.77
C LEU A 67 -14.87 -0.40 -3.72
N PHE A 68 -15.73 0.58 -3.46
CA PHE A 68 -15.32 1.98 -3.35
C PHE A 68 -14.21 2.19 -2.32
N LEU A 69 -14.35 1.67 -1.10
CA LEU A 69 -13.31 1.83 -0.07
C LEU A 69 -12.02 1.09 -0.43
N SER A 70 -12.13 -0.06 -1.10
CA SER A 70 -10.95 -0.81 -1.54
C SER A 70 -10.18 -0.06 -2.62
N ASP A 71 -10.89 0.47 -3.63
CA ASP A 71 -10.27 1.21 -4.72
C ASP A 71 -9.71 2.55 -4.24
N LEU A 72 -10.40 3.22 -3.31
CA LEU A 72 -9.89 4.40 -2.60
C LEU A 72 -8.60 4.08 -1.83
N ALA A 73 -8.55 2.94 -1.12
CA ALA A 73 -7.36 2.51 -0.41
C ALA A 73 -6.20 2.19 -1.37
N TYR A 74 -6.45 1.49 -2.49
CA TYR A 74 -5.41 1.25 -3.50
C TYR A 74 -4.86 2.55 -4.08
N ALA A 75 -5.72 3.50 -4.44
CA ALA A 75 -5.29 4.80 -4.96
C ALA A 75 -4.45 5.58 -3.93
N GLY A 76 -4.94 5.67 -2.69
CA GLY A 76 -4.22 6.35 -1.61
C GLY A 76 -2.87 5.69 -1.30
N MET A 77 -2.82 4.37 -1.24
CA MET A 77 -1.57 3.63 -1.05
C MET A 77 -0.60 3.85 -2.22
N PHE A 78 -1.08 3.83 -3.46
CA PHE A 78 -0.26 4.07 -4.65
C PHE A 78 0.44 5.43 -4.59
N PHE A 79 -0.31 6.51 -4.35
CA PHE A 79 0.29 7.85 -4.23
C PHE A 79 1.20 7.98 -3.02
N HIS A 80 0.83 7.41 -1.88
CA HIS A 80 1.70 7.39 -0.70
C HIS A 80 3.05 6.72 -0.99
N LEU A 81 3.05 5.57 -1.68
CA LEU A 81 4.28 4.84 -2.01
C LEU A 81 5.14 5.59 -3.03
N LEU A 82 4.53 6.16 -4.07
CA LEU A 82 5.25 6.99 -5.05
C LEU A 82 5.90 8.20 -4.39
N LEU A 83 5.16 8.93 -3.54
CA LEU A 83 5.66 10.09 -2.84
C LEU A 83 6.75 9.72 -1.83
N ALA A 84 6.62 8.58 -1.14
CA ALA A 84 7.67 8.08 -0.25
C ALA A 84 8.96 7.75 -1.00
N ILE A 85 8.87 7.06 -2.15
CA ILE A 85 10.04 6.81 -3.01
C ILE A 85 10.68 8.14 -3.44
N SER A 86 9.87 9.08 -3.92
CA SER A 86 10.34 10.41 -4.33
C SER A 86 11.05 11.17 -3.21
N ALA A 87 10.51 11.11 -1.98
CA ALA A 87 11.10 11.79 -0.84
C ALA A 87 12.48 11.23 -0.48
N HIS A 88 12.62 9.92 -0.43
CA HIS A 88 13.90 9.25 -0.15
C HIS A 88 14.93 9.47 -1.27
N LEU A 89 14.50 9.46 -2.55
CA LEU A 89 15.38 9.79 -3.67
C LEU A 89 15.85 11.25 -3.61
N ASN A 90 14.97 12.19 -3.29
CA ASN A 90 15.32 13.60 -3.12
C ASN A 90 16.27 13.83 -1.93
N ALA A 91 16.09 13.10 -0.83
CA ALA A 91 16.98 13.15 0.33
C ALA A 91 18.33 12.45 0.09
N GLY A 92 18.42 11.57 -0.92
CA GLY A 92 19.63 10.81 -1.22
C GLY A 92 20.02 9.79 -0.13
N ASP A 93 19.07 9.38 0.71
CA ASP A 93 19.33 8.56 1.91
C ASP A 93 19.26 7.03 1.65
N GLY A 94 18.82 6.61 0.46
CA GLY A 94 18.65 5.20 0.09
C GLY A 94 17.47 4.50 0.76
N GLY A 95 16.62 5.21 1.52
CA GLY A 95 15.51 4.65 2.31
C GLY A 95 14.28 4.21 1.50
N PHE A 96 14.32 4.26 0.17
CA PHE A 96 13.16 4.02 -0.70
C PHE A 96 12.75 2.54 -0.82
N ALA A 97 13.60 1.60 -0.43
CA ALA A 97 13.38 0.16 -0.69
C ALA A 97 12.05 -0.40 -0.15
N PRO A 98 11.61 -0.11 1.09
CA PRO A 98 10.32 -0.58 1.59
C PRO A 98 9.13 -0.05 0.78
N ALA A 99 9.20 1.21 0.33
CA ALA A 99 8.16 1.82 -0.49
C ALA A 99 8.12 1.21 -1.91
N LEU A 100 9.29 0.89 -2.48
CA LEU A 100 9.38 0.19 -3.77
C LEU A 100 8.81 -1.22 -3.70
N ILE A 101 9.15 -1.99 -2.67
CA ILE A 101 8.58 -3.33 -2.44
C ILE A 101 7.06 -3.23 -2.26
N GLY A 102 6.60 -2.28 -1.45
CA GLY A 102 5.17 -2.00 -1.28
C GLY A 102 4.47 -1.70 -2.60
N LEU A 103 5.10 -0.92 -3.50
CA LEU A 103 4.52 -0.55 -4.79
C LEU A 103 4.36 -1.77 -5.71
N VAL A 104 5.37 -2.64 -5.77
CA VAL A 104 5.30 -3.89 -6.55
C VAL A 104 4.18 -4.80 -6.03
N LEU A 105 4.09 -4.96 -4.71
CA LEU A 105 3.03 -5.75 -4.06
C LEU A 105 1.65 -5.15 -4.31
N LEU A 106 1.52 -3.82 -4.27
CA LEU A 106 0.29 -3.10 -4.57
C LEU A 106 -0.16 -3.31 -6.01
N VAL A 107 0.75 -3.19 -6.98
CA VAL A 107 0.42 -3.43 -8.39
C VAL A 107 -0.03 -4.86 -8.59
N ALA A 108 0.71 -5.85 -8.06
CA ALA A 108 0.32 -7.26 -8.16
C ALA A 108 -1.06 -7.53 -7.52
N SER A 109 -1.30 -6.96 -6.33
CA SER A 109 -2.57 -7.07 -5.60
C SER A 109 -3.72 -6.45 -6.39
N PHE A 110 -3.57 -5.23 -6.86
CA PHE A 110 -4.60 -4.50 -7.62
C PHE A 110 -4.95 -5.21 -8.93
N LEU A 111 -3.94 -5.62 -9.71
CA LEU A 111 -4.17 -6.29 -11.01
C LEU A 111 -4.87 -7.64 -10.85
N THR A 112 -4.68 -8.32 -9.73
CA THR A 112 -5.25 -9.65 -9.47
C THR A 112 -6.50 -9.63 -8.58
N GLN A 113 -6.94 -8.46 -8.07
CA GLN A 113 -8.02 -8.37 -7.09
C GLN A 113 -9.35 -9.00 -7.53
N ASN A 114 -9.68 -8.89 -8.81
CA ASN A 114 -10.92 -9.45 -9.37
C ASN A 114 -10.93 -10.99 -9.37
N ALA A 115 -9.78 -11.65 -9.22
CA ALA A 115 -9.72 -13.11 -9.09
C ALA A 115 -10.18 -13.61 -7.70
N ALA A 116 -10.26 -12.73 -6.71
CA ALA A 116 -10.65 -13.07 -5.34
C ALA A 116 -11.97 -12.43 -4.89
N ARG A 117 -12.62 -11.62 -5.74
CA ARG A 117 -13.90 -10.96 -5.44
C ARG A 117 -15.07 -11.63 -6.16
N ALA A 118 -16.23 -11.65 -5.50
CA ALA A 118 -17.49 -12.02 -6.14
C ALA A 118 -18.00 -10.91 -7.07
N SER A 119 -17.94 -9.65 -6.62
CA SER A 119 -18.21 -8.46 -7.45
C SER A 119 -16.90 -7.86 -7.98
N LYS A 120 -16.82 -7.64 -9.29
CA LYS A 120 -15.59 -7.18 -9.96
C LYS A 120 -15.49 -5.66 -9.86
N SER A 121 -14.32 -5.15 -9.47
CA SER A 121 -14.00 -3.72 -9.63
C SER A 121 -13.86 -3.41 -11.13
N PRO A 122 -14.49 -2.33 -11.63
CA PRO A 122 -14.35 -1.92 -13.02
C PRO A 122 -12.96 -1.34 -13.32
N TYR A 123 -12.18 -0.97 -12.30
CA TYR A 123 -10.88 -0.32 -12.46
C TYR A 123 -9.72 -1.30 -12.51
N ALA A 124 -9.90 -2.51 -11.96
CA ALA A 124 -8.89 -3.56 -12.07
C ALA A 124 -8.96 -4.22 -13.45
N PRO A 125 -7.86 -4.23 -14.22
CA PRO A 125 -7.86 -4.77 -15.57
C PRO A 125 -8.36 -6.21 -15.64
N ALA A 126 -9.18 -6.52 -16.65
CA ALA A 126 -9.42 -7.89 -17.03
C ALA A 126 -8.14 -8.42 -17.68
N LEU A 127 -7.28 -9.09 -16.90
CA LEU A 127 -6.05 -9.76 -17.38
C LEU A 127 -6.31 -10.90 -18.41
N SER A 128 -7.45 -10.96 -19.09
CA SER A 128 -7.78 -12.00 -20.08
C SER A 128 -8.55 -11.50 -21.32
N ALA A 129 -8.29 -10.30 -21.82
CA ALA A 129 -8.89 -9.82 -23.09
C ALA A 129 -7.86 -9.51 -24.19
N ALA A 130 -6.66 -10.08 -24.14
CA ALA A 130 -5.57 -9.77 -25.07
C ALA A 130 -4.95 -11.01 -25.76
N HIS A 131 -5.75 -12.02 -26.09
CA HIS A 131 -5.33 -13.15 -26.94
C HIS A 131 -6.45 -13.63 -27.87
N ALA A 132 -7.12 -12.71 -28.57
CA ALA A 132 -7.96 -13.04 -29.71
C ALA A 132 -7.25 -12.61 -31.00
#